data_AF-A0A4Y4JY26-F1
#
_entry.id   AF-A0A4Y4JY26-F1
#
_cell.length_a   1.000
_cell.length_b   1.000
_cell.length_c   1.000
_cell.angle_alpha   90.00
_cell.angle_beta   90.00
_cell.angle_gamma   90.00
#
_symmetry.space_group_name_H-M   'P 1'
#
loop_
_entity.id
_entity.type
_entity.pdbx_description
1 polymer ?
#
loop_
_entity_poly.entity_id
_entity_poly.type
_entity_poly.pdbx_seq_one_letter_code
_entity_poly.pdbx_strand_id
1 'polypeptide(L)'
;MRGWFAGRLPDDLFEKLVEVAVDREEITVIGRIPAPRLAGDAGPAEREAAVEGRVGEFRERTREDRMAVAREAEHRFGRKVSWGVECAGRRALFTHVAAPVMTRLRQPERQVLDTLIAGGVARSRSDALAWCVRLVQRHTDDWLGELRASLEHVQRVRAQGPDARPEDAHDEEAHDEDTRGRGTRDGEG
;
A
#
# COMPACT_ATOMS: atom_id res chain seq x y z
N MET A 1 0.72 -3.46 -9.91
CA MET A 1 1.13 -3.58 -8.49
C MET A 1 0.41 -4.70 -7.75
N ARG A 2 -0.93 -4.72 -7.68
CA ARG A 2 -1.68 -5.80 -7.00
C ARG A 2 -1.27 -7.21 -7.45
N GLY A 3 -1.10 -7.43 -8.75
CA GLY A 3 -0.64 -8.72 -9.29
C GLY A 3 0.77 -9.12 -8.84
N TRP A 4 1.68 -8.16 -8.64
CA TRP A 4 3.02 -8.44 -8.13
C TRP A 4 2.97 -8.93 -6.68
N PHE A 5 2.18 -8.26 -5.82
CA PHE A 5 1.98 -8.73 -4.45
C PHE A 5 1.29 -10.09 -4.44
N ALA A 6 0.26 -10.29 -5.25
CA ALA A 6 -0.43 -11.58 -5.33
C ALA A 6 0.50 -12.75 -5.71
N GLY A 7 1.51 -12.52 -6.57
CA GLY A 7 2.49 -13.54 -6.94
C GLY A 7 3.71 -13.63 -6.01
N ARG A 8 3.98 -12.60 -5.20
CA ARG A 8 5.18 -12.55 -4.34
C ARG A 8 4.91 -12.90 -2.89
N LEU A 9 3.69 -12.70 -2.40
CA LEU A 9 3.33 -13.05 -1.02
C LEU A 9 3.49 -14.57 -0.82
N PRO A 10 4.00 -15.02 0.35
CA PRO A 10 4.01 -16.43 0.68
C PRO A 10 2.62 -17.05 0.57
N ASP A 11 2.57 -18.31 0.13
CA ASP A 11 1.36 -19.10 0.16
C ASP A 11 0.80 -19.16 1.59
N ASP A 12 -0.53 -19.14 1.70
CA ASP A 12 -1.27 -19.18 2.98
C ASP A 12 -0.99 -18.03 3.97
N LEU A 13 -0.25 -16.98 3.56
CA LEU A 13 -0.06 -15.80 4.41
C LEU A 13 -1.40 -15.11 4.71
N PHE A 14 -2.28 -15.01 3.71
CA PHE A 14 -3.63 -14.47 3.84
C PHE A 14 -4.63 -15.42 3.18
N GLU A 15 -5.85 -15.49 3.72
CA GLU A 15 -6.98 -16.14 3.01
C GLU A 15 -7.27 -15.44 1.68
N LYS A 16 -7.09 -14.11 1.66
CA LYS A 16 -7.31 -13.27 0.50
C LYS A 16 -6.56 -11.95 0.63
N LEU A 17 -5.96 -11.49 -0.46
CA LEU A 17 -5.48 -10.12 -0.57
C LEU A 17 -6.68 -9.16 -0.74
N VAL A 18 -7.00 -8.41 0.31
CA VAL A 18 -8.14 -7.49 0.35
C VAL A 18 -7.81 -6.22 -0.44
N GLU A 19 -6.69 -5.60 -0.12
CA GLU A 19 -6.35 -4.26 -0.60
C GLU A 19 -4.84 -4.11 -0.84
N VAL A 20 -4.50 -3.38 -1.91
CA VAL A 20 -3.16 -2.82 -2.13
C VAL A 20 -3.38 -1.37 -2.53
N ALA A 21 -3.28 -0.47 -1.56
CA ALA A 21 -3.42 0.97 -1.75
C ALA A 21 -2.05 1.61 -1.92
N VAL A 22 -1.98 2.68 -2.69
CA VAL A 22 -0.74 3.43 -2.92
C VAL A 22 -1.03 4.90 -2.78
N ASP A 23 -0.28 5.58 -1.94
CA ASP A 23 -0.27 7.03 -1.88
C ASP A 23 1.15 7.57 -2.17
N ARG A 24 1.39 8.84 -1.83
CA ARG A 24 2.66 9.51 -2.06
C ARG A 24 3.80 8.98 -1.16
N GLU A 25 3.49 8.41 -0.02
CA GLU A 25 4.45 8.08 1.03
C GLU A 25 4.63 6.56 1.16
N GLU A 26 3.56 5.78 0.96
CA GLU A 26 3.59 4.33 1.15
C GLU A 26 2.69 3.54 0.20
N ILE A 27 2.95 2.23 0.20
CA ILE A 27 2.07 1.18 -0.30
C ILE A 27 1.50 0.47 0.92
N THR A 28 0.19 0.44 1.07
CA THR A 28 -0.50 -0.28 2.16
C THR A 28 -1.05 -1.59 1.63
N VAL A 29 -0.64 -2.71 2.22
CA VAL A 29 -1.07 -4.07 1.86
C VAL A 29 -1.93 -4.64 2.98
N ILE A 30 -3.19 -4.95 2.67
CA ILE A 30 -4.14 -5.54 3.63
C ILE A 30 -4.61 -6.89 3.13
N GLY A 31 -4.41 -7.92 3.95
CA GLY A 31 -4.92 -9.26 3.71
C GLY A 31 -5.94 -9.72 4.75
N ARG A 32 -6.85 -10.59 4.35
CA ARG A 32 -7.82 -11.20 5.27
C ARG A 32 -7.17 -12.37 5.98
N ILE A 33 -7.40 -12.46 7.28
CA ILE A 33 -6.98 -13.59 8.12
C ILE A 33 -8.20 -14.25 8.77
N PRO A 34 -8.09 -15.54 9.15
CA PRO A 34 -9.19 -16.26 9.78
C PRO A 34 -9.62 -15.59 11.10
N ALA A 35 -10.93 -15.49 11.29
CA ALA A 35 -11.48 -15.05 12.57
C ALA A 35 -11.12 -16.03 13.70
N PRO A 36 -10.92 -15.56 14.95
CA PRO A 36 -10.77 -16.44 16.09
C PRO A 36 -12.02 -17.32 16.27
N ARG A 37 -11.80 -18.60 16.60
CA ARG A 37 -12.89 -19.53 16.92
C ARG A 37 -13.28 -19.30 18.38
N LEU A 38 -14.53 -18.91 18.61
CA LEU A 38 -15.11 -18.67 19.92
C LEU A 38 -16.42 -19.42 20.06
N ALA A 39 -16.86 -19.64 21.29
CA ALA A 39 -18.20 -20.14 21.56
C ALA A 39 -19.26 -19.13 21.09
N GLY A 40 -20.43 -19.61 20.64
CA GLY A 40 -21.46 -18.76 20.05
C GLY A 40 -22.02 -17.71 21.02
N ASP A 41 -22.02 -18.03 22.31
CA ASP A 41 -22.46 -17.21 23.44
C ASP A 41 -21.40 -16.25 23.98
N ALA A 42 -20.19 -16.23 23.40
CA ALA A 42 -19.12 -15.33 23.81
C ALA A 42 -19.60 -13.86 23.84
N GLY A 43 -19.20 -13.10 24.87
CA GLY A 43 -19.60 -11.70 24.97
C GLY A 43 -18.94 -10.81 23.90
N PRO A 44 -19.46 -9.59 23.62
CA PRO A 44 -18.82 -8.65 22.71
C PRO A 44 -17.36 -8.33 23.08
N ALA A 45 -17.07 -8.13 24.37
CA ALA A 45 -15.72 -7.85 24.87
C ALA A 45 -14.76 -9.04 24.65
N GLU A 46 -15.25 -10.27 24.83
CA GLU A 46 -14.47 -11.49 24.59
C GLU A 46 -14.14 -11.64 23.10
N ARG A 47 -15.12 -11.39 22.22
CA ARG A 47 -14.91 -11.37 20.77
C ARG A 47 -13.86 -10.35 20.35
N GLU A 48 -13.92 -9.15 20.92
CA GLU A 48 -12.95 -8.10 20.64
C GLU A 48 -11.53 -8.49 21.07
N ALA A 49 -11.38 -8.96 22.31
CA ALA A 49 -10.08 -9.40 22.84
C ALA A 49 -9.50 -10.57 22.03
N ALA A 50 -10.34 -11.51 21.58
CA ALA A 50 -9.89 -12.62 20.76
C ALA A 50 -9.42 -12.16 19.37
N VAL A 51 -10.09 -11.17 18.76
CA VAL A 51 -9.66 -10.57 17.50
C VAL A 51 -8.32 -9.87 17.68
N GLU A 52 -8.15 -9.10 18.75
CA GLU A 52 -6.88 -8.45 19.08
C GLU A 52 -5.74 -9.46 19.27
N GLY A 53 -5.99 -10.53 20.03
CA GLY A 53 -5.03 -11.60 20.23
C GLY A 53 -4.64 -12.30 18.92
N ARG A 54 -5.62 -12.59 18.06
CA ARG A 54 -5.39 -13.18 16.73
C ARG A 54 -4.56 -12.26 15.82
N VAL A 55 -4.87 -10.97 15.81
CA VAL A 55 -4.14 -9.96 15.02
C VAL A 55 -2.69 -9.82 15.54
N GLY A 56 -2.51 -9.80 16.86
CA GLY A 56 -1.20 -9.72 17.50
C GLY A 56 -0.31 -10.94 17.21
N GLU A 57 -0.84 -12.15 17.40
CA GLU A 57 -0.14 -13.40 17.06
C GLU A 57 0.28 -13.42 15.59
N PHE A 58 -0.68 -13.14 14.69
CA PHE A 58 -0.41 -13.12 13.26
C PHE A 58 0.69 -12.12 12.91
N ARG A 59 0.63 -10.91 13.48
CA ARG A 59 1.62 -9.85 13.24
C ARG A 59 3.02 -10.33 13.57
N GLU A 60 3.22 -10.96 14.72
CA GLU A 60 4.55 -11.39 15.16
C GLU A 60 5.04 -12.60 14.36
N ARG A 61 4.20 -13.65 14.20
CA ARG A 61 4.58 -14.86 13.46
C ARG A 61 4.98 -14.57 12.01
N THR A 62 4.32 -13.63 11.35
CA THR A 62 4.53 -13.34 9.92
C THR A 62 5.50 -12.19 9.67
N ARG A 63 6.15 -11.66 10.71
CA ARG A 63 6.97 -10.45 10.62
C ARG A 63 8.08 -10.59 9.59
N GLU A 64 8.86 -11.66 9.63
CA GLU A 64 10.03 -11.83 8.76
C GLU A 64 9.64 -11.91 7.28
N ASP A 65 8.65 -12.74 6.96
CA ASP A 65 8.13 -12.91 5.60
C ASP A 65 7.59 -11.60 5.03
N ARG A 66 6.78 -10.88 5.82
CA ARG A 66 6.25 -9.56 5.41
C ARG A 66 7.37 -8.56 5.20
N MET A 67 8.40 -8.55 6.05
CA MET A 67 9.54 -7.66 5.89
C MET A 67 10.42 -8.02 4.68
N ALA A 68 10.53 -9.30 4.31
CA ALA A 68 11.23 -9.72 3.10
C ALA A 68 10.53 -9.20 1.84
N VAL A 69 9.23 -9.43 1.72
CA VAL A 69 8.42 -8.90 0.61
C VAL A 69 8.44 -7.37 0.58
N ALA A 70 8.36 -6.73 1.75
CA ALA A 70 8.43 -5.28 1.85
C ALA A 70 9.73 -4.72 1.28
N ARG A 71 10.89 -5.29 1.63
CA ARG A 71 12.19 -4.83 1.11
C ARG A 71 12.29 -4.93 -0.40
N GLU A 72 11.78 -6.01 -0.98
CA GLU A 72 11.76 -6.19 -2.44
C GLU A 72 10.83 -5.19 -3.13
N ALA A 73 9.62 -5.00 -2.59
CA ALA A 73 8.69 -3.99 -3.09
C ALA A 73 9.26 -2.57 -2.94
N GLU A 74 9.90 -2.26 -1.82
CA GLU A 74 10.55 -0.97 -1.58
C GLU A 74 11.63 -0.71 -2.62
N HIS A 75 12.47 -1.72 -2.92
CA HIS A 75 13.48 -1.61 -3.96
C HIS A 75 12.88 -1.44 -5.36
N ARG A 76 11.81 -2.19 -5.66
CA ARG A 76 11.17 -2.19 -6.98
C ARG A 76 10.33 -0.94 -7.25
N PHE A 77 9.60 -0.45 -6.26
CA PHE A 77 8.59 0.59 -6.42
C PHE A 77 8.97 1.93 -5.78
N GLY A 78 10.09 1.98 -5.04
CA GLY A 78 10.60 3.22 -4.44
C GLY A 78 9.72 3.81 -3.34
N ARG A 79 8.86 3.00 -2.71
CA ARG A 79 7.89 3.42 -1.68
C ARG A 79 7.91 2.48 -0.51
N LYS A 80 7.77 3.01 0.71
CA LYS A 80 7.65 2.21 1.93
C LYS A 80 6.44 1.29 1.87
N VAL A 81 6.57 0.10 2.44
CA VAL A 81 5.46 -0.87 2.49
C VAL A 81 4.95 -1.01 3.92
N SER A 82 3.66 -0.77 4.05
CA SER A 82 2.92 -0.86 5.29
C SER A 82 1.93 -2.01 5.23
N TRP A 83 1.73 -2.67 6.37
CA TRP A 83 0.98 -3.92 6.43
C TRP A 83 -0.22 -3.77 7.34
N GLY A 84 -1.31 -4.42 6.95
CA GLY A 84 -2.47 -4.60 7.80
C GLY A 84 -3.21 -5.89 7.52
N VAL A 85 -4.20 -6.14 8.36
CA VAL A 85 -5.09 -7.30 8.23
C VAL A 85 -6.54 -6.91 8.41
N GLU A 86 -7.42 -7.69 7.77
CA GLU A 86 -8.84 -7.72 8.09
C GLU A 86 -9.16 -9.03 8.82
N CYS A 87 -9.69 -8.93 10.04
CA CYS A 87 -10.06 -10.06 10.89
C CYS A 87 -11.46 -9.84 11.44
N ALA A 88 -12.38 -10.79 11.18
CA ALA A 88 -13.80 -10.67 11.57
C ALA A 88 -14.44 -9.32 11.17
N GLY A 89 -14.13 -8.82 9.97
CA GLY A 89 -14.63 -7.54 9.45
C GLY A 89 -13.95 -6.29 10.03
N ARG A 90 -13.00 -6.43 10.96
CA ARG A 90 -12.22 -5.32 11.52
C ARG A 90 -10.86 -5.21 10.83
N ARG A 91 -10.48 -3.98 10.46
CA ARG A 91 -9.15 -3.68 9.91
C ARG A 91 -8.19 -3.27 11.02
N ALA A 92 -6.99 -3.84 11.00
CA ALA A 92 -5.90 -3.47 11.89
C ALA A 92 -4.61 -3.26 11.08
N LEU A 93 -4.06 -2.04 11.14
CA LEU A 93 -2.75 -1.74 10.58
C LEU A 93 -1.66 -2.07 11.60
N PHE A 94 -0.53 -2.58 11.13
CA PHE A 94 0.63 -2.86 11.96
C PHE A 94 1.51 -1.61 12.07
N THR A 95 2.54 -1.53 11.24
CA THR A 95 3.37 -0.34 11.11
C THR A 95 2.98 0.36 9.82
N HIS A 96 2.68 1.65 9.93
CA HIS A 96 2.38 2.54 8.81
C HIS A 96 3.20 3.84 8.95
N VAL A 97 3.46 4.50 7.83
CA VAL A 97 4.26 5.72 7.76
C VAL A 97 3.47 6.88 8.35
N ALA A 98 4.04 7.52 9.36
CA ALA A 98 3.57 8.83 9.82
C ALA A 98 4.29 9.92 9.03
N ALA A 99 3.64 10.45 8.00
CA ALA A 99 4.19 11.53 7.19
C ALA A 99 4.02 12.91 7.86
N PRO A 100 4.99 13.83 7.74
CA PRO A 100 4.85 15.19 8.29
C PRO A 100 3.79 16.00 7.54
N VAL A 101 2.64 16.27 8.17
CA VAL A 101 1.55 17.07 7.58
C VAL A 101 1.57 18.53 8.04
N MET A 102 2.09 18.78 9.25
CA MET A 102 1.94 20.06 9.93
C MET A 102 2.86 21.20 9.47
N THR A 103 3.91 20.90 8.72
CA THR A 103 5.00 21.86 8.43
C THR A 103 4.58 23.03 7.54
N ARG A 104 3.40 22.97 6.91
CA ARG A 104 2.88 24.01 6.01
C ARG A 104 1.65 24.77 6.53
N LEU A 105 1.13 24.44 7.71
CA LEU A 105 -0.02 25.15 8.28
C LEU A 105 0.37 26.58 8.68
N ARG A 106 -0.44 27.58 8.32
CA ARG A 106 -0.23 28.97 8.73
C ARG A 106 -0.79 29.19 10.14
N GLN A 107 -0.63 30.41 10.65
CA GLN A 107 -1.01 30.72 12.03
C GLN A 107 -2.51 30.50 12.31
N PRO A 108 -3.46 30.89 11.44
CA PRO A 108 -4.88 30.68 11.70
C PRO A 108 -5.25 29.20 11.83
N GLU A 109 -4.70 28.33 10.97
CA GLU A 109 -4.98 26.89 11.08
C GLU A 109 -4.38 26.30 12.36
N ARG A 110 -3.19 26.77 12.79
CA ARG A 110 -2.60 26.35 14.07
C ARG A 110 -3.43 26.77 15.28
N GLN A 111 -4.08 27.95 15.25
CA GLN A 111 -4.97 28.40 16.33
C GLN A 111 -6.19 27.50 16.50
N VAL A 112 -6.75 26.98 15.40
CA VAL A 112 -7.85 26.00 15.46
C VAL A 112 -7.38 24.73 16.19
N LEU A 113 -6.20 24.22 15.85
CA LEU A 113 -5.65 23.03 16.52
C LEU A 113 -5.37 23.29 18.01
N ASP A 114 -4.86 24.47 18.34
CA ASP A 114 -4.61 24.87 19.74
C ASP A 114 -5.91 24.96 20.55
N THR A 115 -7.00 25.39 19.92
CA THR A 115 -8.33 25.42 20.55
C THR A 115 -8.83 24.00 20.85
N LEU A 116 -8.61 23.04 19.95
CA LEU A 116 -9.00 21.64 20.18
C LEU A 116 -8.21 21.01 21.34
N ILE A 117 -6.94 21.36 21.49
CA ILE A 117 -6.13 20.90 22.62
C ILE A 117 -6.60 21.56 23.91
N ALA A 118 -6.82 22.88 23.90
CA ALA A 118 -7.31 23.61 25.08
C ALA A 118 -8.69 23.11 25.54
N GLY A 119 -9.55 22.70 24.61
CA GLY A 119 -10.85 22.10 24.88
C GLY A 119 -10.79 20.61 25.31
N GLY A 120 -9.60 20.01 25.42
CA GLY A 120 -9.43 18.61 25.82
C GLY A 120 -9.83 17.58 24.76
N VAL A 121 -10.11 18.01 23.52
CA VAL A 121 -10.50 17.11 22.42
C VAL A 121 -9.32 16.28 21.92
N ALA A 122 -8.10 16.82 22.05
CA ALA A 122 -6.88 16.18 21.59
C ALA A 122 -5.70 16.42 22.53
N ARG A 123 -4.75 15.47 22.55
CA ARG A 123 -3.58 15.52 23.44
C ARG A 123 -2.35 16.20 22.83
N SER A 124 -2.37 16.44 21.53
CA SER A 124 -1.30 17.11 20.77
C SER A 124 -1.86 17.73 19.49
N ARG A 125 -1.08 18.58 18.82
CA ARG A 125 -1.51 19.17 17.54
C ARG A 125 -1.66 18.14 16.42
N SER A 126 -0.81 17.11 16.40
CA SER A 126 -0.95 16.00 15.44
C SER A 126 -2.22 15.19 15.71
N ASP A 127 -2.55 14.95 16.97
CA ASP A 127 -3.79 14.26 17.38
C ASP A 127 -5.03 15.11 17.04
N ALA A 128 -4.95 16.43 17.25
CA ALA A 128 -5.99 17.38 16.86
C ALA A 128 -6.23 17.38 15.35
N LEU A 129 -5.15 17.39 14.54
CA LEU A 129 -5.26 17.32 13.09
C LEU A 129 -5.88 15.99 12.64
N ALA A 130 -5.45 14.87 13.24
CA ALA A 130 -6.04 13.57 12.96
C ALA A 130 -7.53 13.52 13.33
N TRP A 131 -7.93 14.20 14.42
CA TRP A 131 -9.33 14.36 14.79
C TRP A 131 -10.12 15.15 13.74
N CYS A 132 -9.60 16.26 13.23
CA CYS A 132 -10.23 17.03 12.14
C CYS A 132 -10.44 16.17 10.89
N VAL A 133 -9.44 15.38 10.50
CA VAL A 133 -9.55 14.46 9.34
C VAL A 133 -10.64 13.42 9.58
N ARG A 134 -10.67 12.78 10.75
CA ARG A 134 -11.73 11.81 11.11
C ARG A 134 -13.12 12.45 11.10
N LEU A 135 -13.23 13.71 11.54
CA LEU A 135 -14.50 14.46 11.49
C LEU A 135 -14.98 14.64 10.06
N VAL A 136 -14.11 15.12 9.16
CA VAL A 136 -14.46 15.31 7.74
C VAL A 136 -14.82 13.97 7.09
N GLN A 137 -14.08 12.90 7.36
CA GLN A 137 -14.41 11.57 6.86
C GLN A 137 -15.82 11.14 7.26
N ARG A 138 -16.20 11.27 8.54
CA ARG A 138 -17.55 10.89 8.99
C ARG A 138 -18.69 11.66 8.32
N HIS A 139 -18.44 12.92 7.95
CA HIS A 139 -19.49 13.79 7.41
C HIS A 139 -19.49 13.87 5.88
N THR A 140 -18.46 13.35 5.21
CA THR A 140 -18.27 13.55 3.76
C THR A 140 -17.70 12.30 3.09
N ASP A 141 -17.91 11.12 3.68
CA ASP A 141 -17.34 9.87 3.17
C ASP A 141 -17.83 9.55 1.76
N ASP A 142 -19.14 9.68 1.50
CA ASP A 142 -19.74 9.37 0.20
C ASP A 142 -19.11 10.20 -0.91
N TRP A 143 -19.03 11.52 -0.73
CA TRP A 143 -18.41 12.43 -1.70
C TRP A 143 -16.89 12.20 -1.85
N LEU A 144 -16.18 11.92 -0.76
CA LEU A 144 -14.76 11.54 -0.84
C LEU A 144 -14.56 10.24 -1.62
N GLY A 145 -15.47 9.28 -1.46
CA GLY A 145 -15.52 8.04 -2.22
C GLY A 145 -15.69 8.29 -3.71
N GLU A 146 -16.68 9.09 -4.10
CA GLU A 146 -16.92 9.48 -5.50
C GLU A 146 -15.72 10.19 -6.12
N LEU A 147 -15.08 11.11 -5.39
CA LEU A 147 -13.89 11.82 -5.85
C LEU A 147 -12.72 10.86 -6.10
N ARG A 148 -12.47 9.91 -5.19
CA ARG A 148 -11.41 8.89 -5.36
C ARG A 148 -11.67 8.01 -6.57
N ALA A 149 -12.90 7.52 -6.73
CA ALA A 149 -13.29 6.70 -7.89
C ALA A 149 -13.10 7.45 -9.22
N SER A 150 -13.42 8.74 -9.24
CA SER A 150 -13.21 9.62 -10.39
C SER A 150 -11.72 9.79 -10.71
N LEU A 151 -10.88 10.02 -9.70
CA LEU A 151 -9.43 10.14 -9.88
C LEU A 151 -8.80 8.84 -10.39
N GLU A 152 -9.24 7.67 -9.92
CA GLU A 152 -8.79 6.39 -10.46
C GLU A 152 -9.16 6.22 -11.94
N HIS A 153 -10.35 6.67 -12.34
CA HIS A 153 -10.75 6.66 -13.74
C HIS A 153 -9.82 7.53 -14.60
N VAL A 154 -9.50 8.74 -14.14
CA VAL A 154 -8.54 9.62 -14.82
C VAL A 154 -7.15 8.98 -14.91
N GLN A 155 -6.69 8.30 -13.85
CA GLN A 155 -5.41 7.58 -13.88
C GLN A 155 -5.42 6.44 -14.91
N ARG A 156 -6.51 5.67 -15.03
CA ARG A 156 -6.65 4.64 -16.06
C ARG A 156 -6.59 5.22 -17.47
N VAL A 157 -7.29 6.34 -17.71
CA VAL A 157 -7.28 7.02 -19.01
C VAL A 157 -5.87 7.52 -19.35
N ARG A 158 -5.14 8.11 -18.38
CA ARG A 158 -3.75 8.53 -18.59
C ARG A 158 -2.83 7.36 -18.93
N ALA A 159 -3.00 6.21 -18.29
CA ALA A 159 -2.21 5.02 -18.56
C ALA A 159 -2.48 4.39 -19.95
N GLN A 160 -3.63 4.71 -20.56
CA GLN A 160 -4.02 4.31 -21.91
C GLN A 160 -3.78 5.42 -22.95
N GLY A 161 -3.24 6.56 -22.52
CA GLY A 161 -2.99 7.71 -23.38
C GLY A 161 -1.86 7.45 -24.38
N PRO A 162 -1.76 8.28 -25.44
CA PRO A 162 -0.79 8.12 -26.52
C PRO A 162 0.69 8.18 -26.10
N ASP A 163 0.98 8.56 -24.85
CA ASP A 163 2.33 8.55 -24.27
C ASP A 163 2.71 7.19 -23.61
N ALA A 164 1.81 6.22 -23.58
CA ALA A 164 2.13 4.84 -23.18
C ALA A 164 2.97 4.17 -24.28
N ARG A 165 4.26 4.52 -24.35
CA ARG A 165 5.19 3.90 -25.29
C ARG A 165 5.28 2.40 -25.00
N PRO A 166 5.21 1.54 -26.03
CA PRO A 166 5.77 0.20 -25.95
C PRO A 166 7.30 0.37 -25.97
N GLU A 167 7.94 0.38 -24.79
CA GLU A 167 9.36 0.09 -24.71
C GLU A 167 9.54 -1.43 -24.81
N ASP A 168 10.49 -1.84 -25.65
CA ASP A 168 10.92 -3.22 -25.99
C ASP A 168 10.34 -3.81 -27.29
N ALA A 169 10.55 -3.12 -28.41
CA ALA A 169 10.53 -3.72 -29.74
C ALA A 169 11.67 -3.17 -30.63
N HIS A 170 12.88 -2.99 -30.09
CA HIS A 170 14.09 -2.77 -30.88
C HIS A 170 15.30 -3.26 -30.08
N ASP A 171 15.69 -4.52 -30.27
CA ASP A 171 17.05 -5.01 -30.03
C ASP A 171 17.27 -6.45 -30.60
N GLU A 172 16.70 -6.77 -31.77
CA GLU A 172 17.00 -8.04 -32.47
C GLU A 172 17.54 -7.90 -33.92
N GLU A 173 17.69 -6.70 -34.46
CA GLU A 173 18.25 -6.51 -35.82
C GLU A 173 19.60 -5.79 -35.80
N ALA A 174 20.58 -6.36 -35.11
CA ALA A 174 21.99 -5.95 -35.27
C ALA A 174 22.95 -7.09 -34.91
N HIS A 175 22.71 -8.32 -35.37
CA HIS A 175 23.71 -9.39 -35.21
C HIS A 175 23.69 -10.45 -36.33
N ASP A 176 23.46 -10.08 -37.59
CA ASP A 176 23.59 -11.03 -38.71
C ASP A 176 24.28 -10.49 -39.97
N GLU A 177 25.33 -9.66 -39.81
CA GLU A 177 26.17 -9.24 -40.96
C GLU A 177 27.69 -9.45 -40.82
N ASP A 178 28.21 -10.00 -39.72
CA ASP A 178 29.67 -10.20 -39.53
C ASP A 178 30.13 -11.67 -39.60
N THR A 179 29.47 -12.53 -40.38
CA THR A 179 29.94 -13.92 -40.60
C THR A 179 29.97 -14.39 -42.05
N ARG A 180 29.88 -13.48 -43.03
CA ARG A 180 30.11 -13.80 -44.45
C ARG A 180 31.26 -12.99 -45.05
N GLY A 181 32.46 -13.16 -44.50
CA GLY A 181 33.61 -12.40 -44.99
C GLY A 181 34.99 -12.95 -44.68
N ARG A 182 35.14 -14.24 -44.32
CA ARG A 182 36.50 -14.81 -44.19
C ARG A 182 36.54 -16.30 -44.46
N GLY A 183 36.62 -16.65 -45.74
CA GLY A 183 36.83 -18.02 -46.21
C GLY A 183 37.46 -18.04 -47.60
N THR A 184 38.75 -18.33 -47.61
CA THR A 184 39.54 -19.01 -48.67
C THR A 184 39.69 -18.37 -50.05
N ARG A 185 40.95 -18.03 -50.41
CA ARG A 185 41.74 -18.86 -51.35
C ARG A 185 43.23 -18.49 -51.37
N ASP A 186 44.02 -19.54 -51.21
CA ASP A 186 45.44 -19.68 -51.48
C ASP A 186 45.79 -19.50 -52.96
N GLY A 187 47.09 -19.29 -53.25
CA GLY A 187 47.75 -19.94 -54.38
C GLY A 187 48.36 -19.07 -55.48
N GLU A 188 49.71 -19.00 -55.46
CA GLU A 188 50.67 -19.15 -56.58
C GLU A 188 50.61 -18.23 -57.82
N GLY A 189 51.78 -17.69 -58.19
CA GLY A 189 52.13 -17.29 -59.57
C GLY A 189 52.88 -15.98 -59.69
#